data_AF-A0A5E7V630-F1
#
_entry.id   AF-A0A5E7V630-F1
#
_cell.length_a   1.000
_cell.length_b   1.000
_cell.length_c   1.000
_cell.angle_alpha   90.00
_cell.angle_beta   90.00
_cell.angle_gamma   90.00
#
_symmetry.space_group_name_H-M   'P 1'
#
loop_
_entity.id
_entity.type
_entity.pdbx_description
1 polymer ?
#
loop_
_entity_poly.entity_id
_entity_poly.type
_entity_poly.pdbx_seq_one_letter_code
_entity_poly.pdbx_strand_id
1 'polypeptide(L)'
;MKKHDLKQHGLPVIHDYAAGIDIGSRFHVVAVPADLAKESVQTFQAFTADLERMANWLVSLGITAVAMESTGVYWIPVYEILEAHGLQVVLANARDARAVPGRKTDVNDAQWIQRLHACGLLQASFHPDREVSALRSYLRLRERPLDYAAAHIQHMPKALMHMNLQLHHVVADITGLSGMRIIRAIVAGERNPSPLAALSDKRCKAGVDVIEASLVGNYQPEHVFALMQALSMYDAYQAQLLVCDQQIAQTLIKLPQEKTLPAEPLPKPRHNTRQPNALNFDVRTLLY
;
A
#
# COMPACT_ATOMS: atom_id res chain seq x y z
N MET A 1 -17.08 22.34 61.27
CA MET A 1 -17.15 22.62 59.82
C MET A 1 -16.70 21.37 59.07
N LYS A 2 -17.63 20.65 58.44
CA LYS A 2 -17.35 19.44 57.64
C LYS A 2 -16.71 19.88 56.32
N LYS A 3 -15.50 19.37 56.02
CA LYS A 3 -14.87 19.48 54.70
C LYS A 3 -15.75 18.74 53.71
N HIS A 4 -16.29 19.45 52.72
CA HIS A 4 -16.97 18.84 51.59
C HIS A 4 -15.91 18.15 50.72
N ASP A 5 -15.94 16.83 50.76
CA ASP A 5 -15.24 15.96 49.83
C ASP A 5 -15.94 16.08 48.46
N LEU A 6 -15.34 16.86 47.56
CA LEU A 6 -15.80 16.99 46.18
C LEU A 6 -15.48 15.69 45.46
N LYS A 7 -16.40 14.72 45.55
CA LYS A 7 -16.40 13.55 44.66
C LYS A 7 -16.32 14.03 43.21
N GLN A 8 -15.16 13.85 42.57
CA GLN A 8 -14.99 14.06 41.13
C GLN A 8 -15.95 13.10 40.41
N HIS A 9 -17.08 13.63 39.93
CA HIS A 9 -18.01 12.92 39.06
C HIS A 9 -17.46 12.95 37.63
N GLY A 10 -16.34 12.26 37.42
CA GLY A 10 -15.68 12.13 36.12
C GLY A 10 -15.30 10.68 35.86
N LEU A 11 -15.20 10.32 34.58
CA LEU A 11 -14.60 9.04 34.18
C LEU A 11 -13.20 8.90 34.81
N PRO A 12 -12.84 7.72 35.34
CA PRO A 12 -11.53 7.49 35.93
C PRO A 12 -10.45 7.68 34.86
N VAL A 13 -9.38 8.38 35.21
CA VAL A 13 -8.19 8.54 34.37
C VAL A 13 -7.29 7.33 34.61
N ILE A 14 -6.87 6.69 33.52
CA ILE A 14 -5.98 5.52 33.46
C ILE A 14 -4.60 5.94 32.96
N HIS A 15 -4.55 6.90 32.03
CA HIS A 15 -3.31 7.44 31.47
C HIS A 15 -3.21 8.94 31.78
N ASP A 16 -2.52 9.28 32.87
CA ASP A 16 -2.37 10.67 33.34
C ASP A 16 -1.54 11.54 32.37
N TYR A 17 -0.60 10.91 31.65
CA TYR A 17 0.31 11.56 30.70
C TYR A 17 -0.06 11.23 29.25
N ALA A 18 -1.34 11.43 28.91
CA ALA A 18 -1.91 11.13 27.60
C ALA A 18 -2.22 12.41 26.81
N ALA A 19 -1.81 12.47 25.54
CA ALA A 19 -2.19 13.51 24.59
C ALA A 19 -3.17 13.00 23.53
N GLY A 20 -3.92 13.92 22.92
CA GLY A 20 -4.81 13.66 21.79
C GLY A 20 -4.49 14.57 20.63
N ILE A 21 -4.45 14.02 19.41
CA ILE A 21 -4.16 14.78 18.19
C ILE A 21 -5.30 14.60 17.19
N ASP A 22 -5.84 15.72 16.74
CA ASP A 22 -6.65 15.77 15.54
C ASP A 22 -5.75 16.06 14.33
N ILE A 23 -5.72 15.13 13.37
CA ILE A 23 -4.77 15.13 12.25
C ILE A 23 -5.41 15.78 11.02
N GLY A 24 -4.95 16.99 10.69
CA GLY A 24 -5.27 17.67 9.44
C GLY A 24 -4.17 17.57 8.37
N SER A 25 -4.50 17.99 7.15
CA SER A 25 -3.55 18.01 6.01
C SER A 25 -2.58 19.20 6.03
N ARG A 26 -2.95 20.30 6.71
CA ARG A 26 -2.14 21.53 6.80
C ARG A 26 -1.57 21.76 8.18
N PHE A 27 -2.33 21.39 9.20
CA PHE A 27 -1.97 21.55 10.60
C PHE A 27 -2.59 20.42 11.43
N HIS A 28 -2.05 20.22 12.61
CA HIS A 28 -2.52 19.27 13.61
C HIS A 28 -2.85 20.04 14.87
N VAL A 29 -3.96 19.69 15.51
CA VAL A 29 -4.36 20.26 16.80
C VAL A 29 -4.08 19.23 17.87
N VAL A 30 -3.31 19.62 18.88
CA VAL A 30 -2.82 18.73 19.93
C VAL A 30 -3.36 19.21 21.27
N ALA A 31 -4.02 18.32 21.99
CA ALA A 31 -4.48 18.55 23.34
C ALA A 31 -3.69 17.70 24.34
N VAL A 32 -3.31 18.32 25.45
CA VAL A 32 -2.66 17.70 26.61
C VAL A 32 -3.50 17.97 27.88
N PRO A 33 -3.24 17.26 29.00
CA PRO A 33 -3.88 17.55 30.27
C PRO A 33 -3.69 19.03 30.69
N ALA A 34 -4.76 19.65 31.19
CA ALA A 34 -4.80 21.09 31.47
C ALA A 34 -3.87 21.53 32.61
N ASP A 35 -3.44 20.60 33.45
CA ASP A 35 -2.51 20.77 34.56
C ASP A 35 -1.04 20.74 34.12
N LEU A 36 -0.74 20.19 32.93
CA LEU A 36 0.64 20.09 32.44
C LEU A 36 1.10 21.34 31.67
N ALA A 37 0.18 22.13 31.11
CA ALA A 37 0.54 23.30 30.31
C ALA A 37 -0.47 24.45 30.45
N LYS A 38 0.04 25.70 30.47
CA LYS A 38 -0.80 26.91 30.47
C LYS A 38 -1.67 27.01 29.22
N GLU A 39 -1.10 26.63 28.08
CA GLU A 39 -1.82 26.44 26.81
C GLU A 39 -1.89 24.93 26.53
N SER A 40 -2.95 24.30 27.03
CA SER A 40 -3.14 22.85 26.96
C SER A 40 -3.64 22.35 25.61
N VAL A 41 -3.92 23.26 24.67
CA VAL A 41 -4.19 22.95 23.27
C VAL A 41 -3.33 23.85 22.40
N GLN A 42 -2.59 23.24 21.48
CA GLN A 42 -1.72 23.96 20.54
C GLN A 42 -1.91 23.44 19.11
N THR A 43 -1.63 24.31 18.15
CA THR A 43 -1.69 23.98 16.72
C THR A 43 -0.29 23.97 16.13
N PHE A 44 0.06 22.90 15.44
CA PHE A 44 1.34 22.72 14.75
C PHE A 44 1.10 22.59 13.25
N GLN A 45 1.94 23.18 12.40
CA GLN A 45 1.84 22.95 10.96
C GLN A 45 2.28 21.53 10.61
N ALA A 46 1.85 21.02 9.45
CA ALA A 46 2.22 19.69 8.96
C ALA A 46 3.67 19.58 8.45
N PHE A 47 4.49 20.63 8.62
CA PHE A 47 5.91 20.61 8.23
C PHE A 47 6.75 19.84 9.23
N THR A 48 7.76 19.10 8.78
CA THR A 48 8.62 18.28 9.65
C THR A 48 9.20 19.05 10.83
N ALA A 49 9.68 20.28 10.63
CA ALA A 49 10.21 21.10 11.73
C ALA A 49 9.16 21.42 12.81
N ASP A 50 7.90 21.57 12.42
CA ASP A 50 6.79 21.78 13.34
C ASP A 50 6.38 20.48 14.03
N LEU A 51 6.44 19.34 13.34
CA LEU A 51 6.21 18.02 13.93
C LEU A 51 7.28 17.66 14.95
N GLU A 52 8.55 17.99 14.68
CA GLU A 52 9.66 17.86 15.63
C GLU A 52 9.45 18.77 16.85
N ARG A 53 9.03 20.02 16.64
CA ARG A 53 8.69 20.93 17.75
C ARG A 53 7.55 20.36 18.60
N MET A 54 6.53 19.80 17.95
CA MET A 54 5.40 19.15 18.62
C MET A 54 5.87 17.96 19.46
N ALA A 55 6.72 17.08 18.92
CA ALA A 55 7.25 15.93 19.65
C ALA A 55 8.08 16.36 20.86
N ASN A 56 9.00 17.31 20.67
CA ASN A 56 9.81 17.86 21.77
C ASN A 56 8.94 18.51 22.86
N TRP A 57 7.89 19.24 22.47
CA TRP A 57 6.95 19.82 23.40
C TRP A 57 6.24 18.75 24.24
N LEU A 58 5.69 17.71 23.60
CA LEU A 58 5.05 16.59 24.29
C LEU A 58 5.99 15.88 25.27
N VAL A 59 7.24 15.61 24.84
CA VAL A 59 8.27 14.99 25.69
C VAL A 59 8.62 15.88 26.89
N SER A 60 8.75 17.19 26.68
CA SER A 60 9.06 18.14 27.77
C SER A 60 7.96 18.24 28.83
N LEU A 61 6.72 17.90 28.46
CA LEU A 61 5.57 17.82 29.37
C LEU A 61 5.47 16.46 30.07
N GLY A 62 6.36 15.51 29.75
CA GLY A 62 6.32 14.15 30.27
C GLY A 62 5.20 13.28 29.70
N ILE A 63 4.63 13.67 28.54
CA ILE A 63 3.66 12.83 27.83
C ILE A 63 4.31 11.50 27.48
N THR A 64 3.59 10.40 27.71
CA THR A 64 4.07 9.03 27.45
C THR A 64 3.26 8.35 26.35
N ALA A 65 2.00 8.72 26.18
CA ALA A 65 1.09 8.12 25.22
C ALA A 65 0.30 9.18 24.44
N VAL A 66 0.12 8.95 23.15
CA VAL A 66 -0.56 9.87 22.24
C VAL A 66 -1.59 9.11 21.43
N ALA A 67 -2.85 9.53 21.50
CA ALA A 67 -3.87 9.05 20.58
C ALA A 67 -4.05 10.02 19.43
N MET A 68 -4.23 9.50 18.21
CA MET A 68 -4.56 10.31 17.04
C MET A 68 -5.70 9.70 16.25
N GLU A 69 -6.66 10.53 15.83
CA GLU A 69 -7.64 10.18 14.81
C GLU A 69 -7.07 10.58 13.45
N SER A 70 -7.24 9.73 12.42
CA SER A 70 -6.77 10.10 11.09
C SER A 70 -7.78 9.92 9.99
N THR A 71 -7.76 10.87 9.06
CA THR A 71 -8.33 10.77 7.73
C THR A 71 -7.21 10.75 6.69
N GLY A 72 -7.03 9.62 5.99
CA GLY A 72 -6.05 9.49 4.91
C GLY A 72 -4.63 9.13 5.38
N VAL A 73 -3.61 9.74 4.74
CA VAL A 73 -2.18 9.39 4.93
C VAL A 73 -1.42 10.32 5.88
N TYR A 74 -2.05 11.42 6.32
CA TYR A 74 -1.37 12.51 7.03
C TYR A 74 -0.87 12.12 8.44
N TRP A 75 -1.38 11.03 9.00
CA TRP A 75 -0.92 10.53 10.30
C TRP A 75 0.45 9.86 10.23
N ILE A 76 0.86 9.32 9.08
CA ILE A 76 2.10 8.54 8.95
C ILE A 76 3.31 9.35 9.43
N PRO A 77 3.60 10.57 8.90
CA PRO A 77 4.76 11.33 9.36
C PRO A 77 4.66 11.74 10.83
N VAL A 78 3.45 12.02 11.34
CA VAL A 78 3.24 12.35 12.76
C VAL A 78 3.55 11.14 13.64
N TYR A 79 3.05 9.97 13.27
CA TYR A 79 3.29 8.71 13.97
C TYR A 79 4.79 8.39 14.02
N GLU A 80 5.46 8.39 12.88
CA GLU A 80 6.88 8.04 12.77
C GLU A 80 7.78 8.97 13.61
N ILE A 81 7.49 10.27 13.63
CA ILE A 81 8.25 11.24 14.43
C ILE A 81 7.98 11.03 15.92
N LEU A 82 6.73 10.91 16.34
CA LEU A 82 6.41 10.70 17.75
C LEU A 82 6.99 9.38 18.28
N GLU A 83 6.93 8.30 17.49
CA GLU A 83 7.56 7.01 17.80
C GLU A 83 9.08 7.14 17.94
N ALA A 84 9.74 7.88 17.04
CA ALA A 84 11.19 8.14 17.11
C ALA A 84 11.61 8.91 18.38
N HIS A 85 10.69 9.71 18.94
CA HIS A 85 10.86 10.40 20.22
C HIS A 85 10.47 9.55 21.44
N GLY A 86 10.14 8.27 21.24
CA GLY A 86 9.85 7.31 22.32
C GLY A 86 8.43 7.41 22.89
N LEU A 87 7.51 8.10 22.19
CA LEU A 87 6.10 8.19 22.60
C LEU A 87 5.33 6.96 22.12
N GLN A 88 4.46 6.41 22.99
CA GLN A 88 3.55 5.35 22.59
C GLN A 88 2.40 5.96 21.78
N VAL A 89 2.32 5.64 20.48
CA VAL A 89 1.31 6.21 19.60
C VAL A 89 0.18 5.23 19.32
N VAL A 90 -1.06 5.68 19.54
CA VAL A 90 -2.29 4.93 19.32
C VAL A 90 -3.10 5.55 18.18
N LEU A 91 -3.34 4.78 17.12
CA LEU A 91 -4.27 5.15 16.05
C LEU A 91 -5.70 4.78 16.45
N ALA A 92 -6.55 5.79 16.67
CA ALA A 92 -7.95 5.59 16.98
C ALA A 92 -8.79 5.40 15.71
N ASN A 93 -9.79 4.51 15.76
CA ASN A 93 -10.77 4.43 14.69
C ASN A 93 -11.68 5.66 14.73
N ALA A 94 -11.88 6.33 13.58
CA ALA A 94 -12.75 7.49 13.46
C ALA A 94 -14.21 7.24 13.91
N ARG A 95 -14.66 5.98 13.94
CA ARG A 95 -15.98 5.61 14.48
C ARG A 95 -16.04 5.71 16.01
N ASP A 96 -14.94 5.39 16.68
CA ASP A 96 -14.83 5.32 18.14
C ASP A 96 -14.45 6.68 18.73
N ALA A 97 -13.72 7.50 17.96
CA ALA A 97 -13.33 8.86 18.33
C ALA A 97 -14.42 9.92 18.03
N ARG A 98 -15.54 9.53 17.39
CA ARG A 98 -16.51 10.50 16.89
C ARG A 98 -17.18 11.28 18.04
N ALA A 99 -16.96 12.60 18.05
CA ALA A 99 -17.63 13.50 18.98
C ALA A 99 -19.16 13.49 18.79
N VAL A 100 -19.89 13.81 19.87
CA VAL A 100 -21.35 13.95 19.87
C VAL A 100 -21.76 15.06 18.87
N PRO A 101 -22.76 14.84 17.99
CA PRO A 101 -23.16 15.82 16.98
C PRO A 101 -23.52 17.19 17.56
N GLY A 102 -23.03 18.28 16.94
CA GLY A 102 -23.51 19.66 17.18
C GLY A 102 -22.46 20.71 17.55
N ARG A 103 -21.20 20.34 17.83
CA ARG A 103 -20.11 21.30 18.16
C ARG A 103 -18.71 20.82 17.71
N LYS A 104 -18.58 20.39 16.45
CA LYS A 104 -17.30 19.90 15.91
C LYS A 104 -16.36 21.05 15.58
N THR A 105 -15.24 21.14 16.29
CA THR A 105 -14.09 22.00 15.97
C THR A 105 -12.83 21.18 16.20
N ASP A 106 -11.77 21.43 15.43
CA ASP A 106 -10.51 20.67 15.53
C ASP A 106 -9.93 20.70 16.97
N VAL A 107 -10.15 21.80 17.71
CA VAL A 107 -9.81 21.94 19.14
C VAL A 107 -10.62 20.99 20.02
N ASN A 108 -11.95 20.96 19.86
CA ASN A 108 -12.81 20.09 20.64
C ASN A 108 -12.53 18.62 20.32
N ASP A 109 -12.22 18.30 19.06
CA ASP A 109 -11.89 16.94 18.62
C ASP A 109 -10.58 16.47 19.24
N ALA A 110 -9.51 17.29 19.21
CA ALA A 110 -8.25 16.96 19.87
C ALA A 110 -8.42 16.74 21.39
N GLN A 111 -9.16 17.62 22.07
CA GLN A 111 -9.46 17.47 23.49
C GLN A 111 -10.29 16.22 23.79
N TRP A 112 -11.24 15.89 22.91
CA TRP A 112 -12.07 14.70 23.05
C TRP A 112 -11.24 13.42 22.90
N ILE A 113 -10.37 13.36 21.89
CA ILE A 113 -9.43 12.26 21.68
C ILE A 113 -8.53 12.10 22.91
N GLN A 114 -7.97 13.20 23.43
CA GLN A 114 -7.13 13.20 24.62
C GLN A 114 -7.90 12.60 25.81
N ARG A 115 -9.13 13.04 26.05
CA ARG A 115 -9.94 12.58 27.18
C ARG A 115 -10.32 11.11 27.05
N LEU A 116 -10.70 10.66 25.85
CA LEU A 116 -11.03 9.24 25.59
C LEU A 116 -9.80 8.35 25.80
N HIS A 117 -8.63 8.78 25.33
CA HIS A 117 -7.38 8.05 25.55
C HIS A 117 -7.02 8.00 27.02
N ALA A 118 -7.08 9.14 27.72
CA ALA A 118 -6.80 9.23 29.16
C ALA A 118 -7.67 8.28 29.98
N CYS A 119 -8.93 8.05 29.58
CA CYS A 119 -9.86 7.13 30.26
C CYS A 119 -9.78 5.67 29.76
N GLY A 120 -8.87 5.35 28.83
CA GLY A 120 -8.74 4.01 28.24
C GLY A 120 -9.93 3.58 27.37
N LEU A 121 -10.70 4.53 26.85
CA LEU A 121 -11.93 4.28 26.07
C LEU A 121 -11.67 4.13 24.57
N LEU A 122 -10.46 4.40 24.09
CA LEU A 122 -10.09 4.20 22.70
C LEU A 122 -9.58 2.78 22.48
N GLN A 123 -10.14 2.10 21.49
CA GLN A 123 -9.56 0.87 20.97
C GLN A 123 -8.45 1.23 19.99
N ALA A 124 -7.24 0.73 20.27
CA ALA A 124 -6.10 0.91 19.39
C ALA A 124 -6.31 0.13 18.09
N SER A 125 -6.17 0.81 16.95
CA SER A 125 -6.04 0.12 15.67
C SER A 125 -4.69 -0.58 15.62
N PHE A 126 -4.65 -1.80 15.09
CA PHE A 126 -3.41 -2.53 14.92
C PHE A 126 -2.47 -1.78 13.96
N HIS A 127 -1.36 -1.27 14.50
CA HIS A 127 -0.22 -0.81 13.74
C HIS A 127 0.91 -1.83 13.91
N PRO A 128 1.44 -2.41 12.82
CA PRO A 128 2.55 -3.35 12.92
C PRO A 128 3.86 -2.59 13.19
N ASP A 129 4.85 -3.27 13.77
CA ASP A 129 6.17 -2.68 13.99
C ASP A 129 6.79 -2.17 12.68
N ARG A 130 7.73 -1.23 12.82
CA ARG A 130 8.35 -0.48 11.72
C ARG A 130 8.76 -1.35 10.53
N GLU A 131 9.38 -2.50 10.77
CA GLU A 131 9.90 -3.38 9.71
C GLU A 131 8.77 -4.01 8.89
N VAL A 132 7.71 -4.45 9.57
CA VAL A 132 6.50 -5.00 8.93
C VAL A 132 5.70 -3.89 8.26
N SER A 133 5.64 -2.69 8.85
CA SER A 133 5.02 -1.51 8.24
C SER A 133 5.71 -1.14 6.92
N ALA A 134 7.06 -1.13 6.90
CA ALA A 134 7.85 -0.90 5.70
C ALA A 134 7.59 -1.97 4.62
N LEU A 135 7.58 -3.26 4.99
CA LEU A 135 7.25 -4.34 4.06
C LEU A 135 5.86 -4.16 3.44
N ARG A 136 4.84 -3.83 4.25
CA ARG A 136 3.48 -3.60 3.77
C ARG A 136 3.41 -2.42 2.81
N SER A 137 4.20 -1.37 3.03
CA SER A 137 4.30 -0.22 2.12
C SER A 137 4.84 -0.62 0.75
N TYR A 138 5.91 -1.43 0.70
CA TYR A 138 6.43 -1.94 -0.58
C TYR A 138 5.47 -2.91 -1.29
N LEU A 139 4.77 -3.77 -0.55
CA LEU A 139 3.76 -4.67 -1.12
C LEU A 139 2.58 -3.89 -1.73
N ARG A 140 2.09 -2.85 -1.05
CA ARG A 140 1.05 -1.95 -1.58
C ARG A 140 1.54 -1.16 -2.79
N LEU A 141 2.80 -0.72 -2.79
CA LEU A 141 3.39 -0.06 -3.94
C LEU A 141 3.41 -0.98 -5.17
N ARG A 142 3.77 -2.25 -4.98
CA ARG A 142 3.78 -3.28 -6.02
C ARG A 142 2.38 -3.57 -6.59
N GLU A 143 1.34 -3.49 -5.78
CA GLU A 143 -0.04 -3.75 -6.20
C GLU A 143 -0.49 -2.79 -7.33
N ARG A 144 -0.04 -1.53 -7.30
CA ARG A 144 -0.49 -0.51 -8.26
C ARG A 144 -0.03 -0.79 -9.70
N PRO A 145 1.25 -1.08 -9.99
CA PRO A 145 1.66 -1.53 -11.33
C PRO A 145 0.95 -2.80 -11.81
N LEU A 146 0.55 -3.72 -10.91
CA LEU A 146 -0.25 -4.89 -11.32
C LEU A 146 -1.62 -4.47 -11.85
N ASP A 147 -2.33 -3.61 -11.10
CA ASP A 147 -3.63 -3.09 -11.50
C ASP A 147 -3.54 -2.33 -12.84
N TYR A 148 -2.51 -1.50 -13.01
CA TYR A 148 -2.30 -0.76 -14.25
C TYR A 148 -1.93 -1.66 -15.42
N ALA A 149 -1.07 -2.66 -15.20
CA ALA A 149 -0.75 -3.65 -16.23
C ALA A 149 -2.00 -4.40 -16.70
N ALA A 150 -2.91 -4.77 -15.79
CA ALA A 150 -4.15 -5.46 -16.12
C ALA A 150 -5.01 -4.70 -17.16
N ALA A 151 -5.09 -3.36 -17.05
CA ALA A 151 -5.79 -2.54 -18.04
C ALA A 151 -5.12 -2.63 -19.43
N HIS A 152 -3.78 -2.59 -19.49
CA HIS A 152 -3.07 -2.69 -20.77
C HIS A 152 -3.09 -4.10 -21.38
N ILE A 153 -3.19 -5.14 -20.54
CA ILE A 153 -3.49 -6.50 -20.99
C ILE A 153 -4.81 -6.55 -21.75
N GLN A 154 -5.83 -5.78 -21.35
CA GLN A 154 -7.11 -5.70 -22.05
C GLN A 154 -7.06 -4.79 -23.29
N HIS A 155 -6.21 -3.77 -23.28
CA HIS A 155 -6.04 -2.87 -24.43
C HIS A 155 -5.38 -3.55 -25.64
N MET A 156 -4.43 -4.47 -25.41
CA MET A 156 -3.79 -5.23 -26.49
C MET A 156 -4.79 -6.01 -27.36
N PRO A 157 -5.63 -6.92 -26.84
CA PRO A 157 -6.61 -7.66 -27.64
C PRO A 157 -7.66 -6.73 -28.25
N LYS A 158 -8.01 -5.61 -27.61
CA LYS A 158 -8.90 -4.61 -28.22
C LYS A 158 -8.31 -4.01 -29.49
N ALA A 159 -7.03 -3.63 -29.47
CA ALA A 159 -6.33 -3.13 -30.65
C ALA A 159 -6.22 -4.21 -31.75
N LEU A 160 -5.95 -5.46 -31.36
CA LEU A 160 -5.97 -6.60 -32.29
C LEU A 160 -7.35 -6.78 -32.94
N MET A 161 -8.42 -6.69 -32.17
CA MET A 161 -9.79 -6.82 -32.67
C MET A 161 -10.17 -5.73 -33.67
N HIS A 162 -9.75 -4.48 -33.44
CA HIS A 162 -9.97 -3.40 -34.41
C HIS A 162 -9.27 -3.67 -35.77
N MET A 163 -8.17 -4.44 -35.75
CA MET A 163 -7.48 -4.90 -36.96
C MET A 163 -8.03 -6.20 -37.54
N ASN A 164 -9.07 -6.77 -36.91
CA ASN A 164 -9.60 -8.12 -37.15
C ASN A 164 -8.58 -9.26 -36.94
N LEU A 165 -7.65 -9.09 -35.98
CA LEU A 165 -6.69 -10.12 -35.59
C LEU A 165 -7.23 -10.93 -34.41
N GLN A 166 -7.55 -12.19 -34.66
CA GLN A 166 -8.22 -13.10 -33.73
C GLN A 166 -7.25 -13.91 -32.85
N LEU A 167 -6.04 -13.38 -32.61
CA LEU A 167 -4.97 -14.05 -31.87
C LEU A 167 -5.43 -14.56 -30.49
N HIS A 168 -6.23 -13.76 -29.78
CA HIS A 168 -6.75 -14.06 -28.45
C HIS A 168 -7.71 -15.27 -28.39
N HIS A 169 -8.20 -15.76 -29.55
CA HIS A 169 -8.98 -16.99 -29.62
C HIS A 169 -8.12 -18.25 -29.78
N VAL A 170 -6.88 -18.11 -30.27
CA VAL A 170 -5.99 -19.24 -30.59
C VAL A 170 -4.87 -19.44 -29.57
N VAL A 171 -4.55 -18.42 -28.76
CA VAL A 171 -3.61 -18.53 -27.65
C VAL A 171 -4.35 -18.56 -26.31
N ALA A 172 -3.86 -19.38 -25.37
CA ALA A 172 -4.44 -19.48 -24.03
C ALA A 172 -4.19 -18.23 -23.17
N ASP A 173 -3.08 -17.52 -23.42
CA ASP A 173 -2.68 -16.31 -22.73
C ASP A 173 -1.96 -15.38 -23.72
N ILE A 174 -2.52 -14.18 -23.94
CA ILE A 174 -1.95 -13.17 -24.83
C ILE A 174 -0.63 -12.59 -24.31
N THR A 175 -0.46 -12.57 -22.99
CA THR A 175 0.80 -12.15 -22.33
C THR A 175 1.81 -13.27 -22.18
N GLY A 176 1.44 -14.48 -22.60
CA GLY A 176 2.35 -15.62 -22.68
C GLY A 176 3.42 -15.43 -23.76
N LEU A 177 4.42 -16.32 -23.76
CA LEU A 177 5.58 -16.24 -24.65
C LEU A 177 5.21 -16.08 -26.14
N SER A 178 4.31 -16.93 -26.65
CA SER A 178 3.87 -16.88 -28.05
C SER A 178 3.15 -15.57 -28.39
N GLY A 179 2.17 -15.17 -27.56
CA GLY A 179 1.37 -13.97 -27.79
C GLY A 179 2.24 -12.71 -27.80
N MET A 180 3.14 -12.56 -26.82
CA MET A 180 4.04 -11.41 -26.73
C MET A 180 5.06 -11.36 -27.87
N ARG A 181 5.59 -12.50 -28.33
CA ARG A 181 6.49 -12.53 -29.51
C ARG A 181 5.78 -12.03 -30.76
N ILE A 182 4.54 -12.49 -30.99
CA ILE A 182 3.73 -12.08 -32.13
C ILE A 182 3.38 -10.60 -32.04
N ILE A 183 2.87 -10.13 -30.89
CA ILE A 183 2.52 -8.72 -30.68
C ILE A 183 3.72 -7.80 -30.88
N ARG A 184 4.89 -8.17 -30.35
CA ARG A 184 6.13 -7.40 -30.54
C ARG A 184 6.55 -7.35 -32.01
N ALA A 185 6.42 -8.45 -32.76
CA ALA A 185 6.70 -8.47 -34.19
C ALA A 185 5.73 -7.58 -34.99
N ILE A 186 4.44 -7.59 -34.64
CA ILE A 186 3.45 -6.66 -35.21
C ILE A 186 3.87 -5.21 -34.91
N VAL A 187 4.22 -4.88 -33.68
CA VAL A 187 4.67 -3.51 -33.34
C VAL A 187 5.96 -3.13 -34.10
N ALA A 188 6.87 -4.08 -34.31
CA ALA A 188 8.11 -3.89 -35.07
C ALA A 188 7.91 -3.75 -36.60
N GLY A 189 6.69 -3.96 -37.11
CA GLY A 189 6.34 -3.73 -38.51
C GLY A 189 6.00 -4.98 -39.33
N GLU A 190 6.05 -6.19 -38.75
CA GLU A 190 5.70 -7.42 -39.47
C GLU A 190 4.17 -7.53 -39.66
N ARG A 191 3.74 -7.78 -40.90
CA ARG A 191 2.32 -7.84 -41.31
C ARG A 191 1.96 -9.16 -41.99
N ASN A 192 2.97 -9.93 -42.38
CA ASN A 192 2.77 -11.22 -43.03
C ASN A 192 2.35 -12.26 -41.98
N PRO A 193 1.19 -12.91 -42.16
CA PRO A 193 0.69 -13.89 -41.19
C PRO A 193 1.62 -15.09 -40.99
N SER A 194 2.27 -15.59 -42.06
CA SER A 194 3.11 -16.79 -41.98
C SER A 194 4.35 -16.62 -41.09
N PRO A 195 5.19 -15.57 -41.24
CA PRO A 195 6.26 -15.28 -40.30
C PRO A 195 5.78 -15.07 -38.85
N LEU A 196 4.63 -14.44 -38.65
CA LEU A 196 4.06 -14.23 -37.32
C LEU A 196 3.62 -15.56 -36.68
N ALA A 197 2.95 -16.43 -37.43
CA ALA A 197 2.53 -17.74 -36.94
C ALA A 197 3.71 -18.63 -36.55
N ALA A 198 4.83 -18.54 -37.27
CA ALA A 198 6.07 -19.25 -36.96
C ALA A 198 6.73 -18.83 -35.63
N LEU A 199 6.32 -17.70 -35.03
CA LEU A 199 6.79 -17.26 -33.71
C LEU A 199 6.09 -17.99 -32.55
N SER A 200 5.03 -18.74 -32.82
CA SER A 200 4.31 -19.53 -31.82
C SER A 200 5.15 -20.69 -31.28
N ASP A 201 5.05 -20.95 -29.98
CA ASP A 201 5.69 -22.11 -29.35
C ASP A 201 4.97 -23.41 -29.73
N LYS A 202 5.71 -24.51 -29.85
CA LYS A 202 5.17 -25.86 -30.12
C LYS A 202 4.11 -26.36 -29.15
N ARG A 203 3.99 -25.75 -27.96
CA ARG A 203 2.95 -26.05 -26.95
C ARG A 203 1.60 -25.37 -27.25
N CYS A 204 1.53 -24.49 -28.24
CA CYS A 204 0.26 -23.95 -28.71
C CYS A 204 -0.63 -25.09 -29.21
N LYS A 205 -1.85 -25.18 -28.70
CA LYS A 205 -2.80 -26.25 -29.06
C LYS A 205 -3.35 -26.07 -30.48
N ALA A 206 -3.49 -24.83 -30.92
CA ALA A 206 -3.89 -24.52 -32.28
C ALA A 206 -2.74 -24.84 -33.25
N GLY A 207 -3.08 -25.44 -34.40
CA GLY A 207 -2.11 -25.66 -35.47
C GLY A 207 -1.62 -24.34 -36.07
N VAL A 208 -0.43 -24.36 -36.68
CA VAL A 208 0.20 -23.18 -37.28
C VAL A 208 -0.72 -22.51 -38.30
N ASP A 209 -1.42 -23.30 -39.13
CA ASP A 209 -2.36 -22.78 -40.15
C ASP A 209 -3.52 -21.99 -39.52
N VAL A 210 -4.02 -22.43 -38.36
CA VAL A 210 -5.12 -21.77 -37.63
C VAL A 210 -4.61 -20.47 -37.00
N ILE A 211 -3.38 -20.47 -36.48
CA ILE A 211 -2.74 -19.27 -35.95
C ILE A 211 -2.49 -18.27 -37.08
N GLU A 212 -1.99 -18.72 -38.23
CA GLU A 212 -1.80 -17.90 -39.41
C GLU A 212 -3.10 -17.26 -39.88
N ALA A 213 -4.18 -18.05 -40.01
CA ALA A 213 -5.50 -17.54 -40.35
C ALA A 213 -6.01 -16.47 -39.36
N SER A 214 -5.71 -16.63 -38.06
CA SER A 214 -6.10 -15.66 -37.03
C SER A 214 -5.38 -14.31 -37.13
N LEU A 215 -4.29 -14.25 -37.90
CA LEU A 215 -3.44 -13.06 -38.07
C LEU A 215 -3.69 -12.34 -39.40
N VAL A 216 -4.68 -12.78 -40.18
CA VAL A 216 -5.14 -12.07 -41.37
C VAL A 216 -6.03 -10.91 -40.95
N GLY A 217 -5.64 -9.68 -41.28
CA GLY A 217 -6.33 -8.46 -40.86
C GLY A 217 -5.93 -7.23 -41.67
N ASN A 218 -6.45 -6.06 -41.29
CA ASN A 218 -6.26 -4.82 -42.05
C ASN A 218 -5.06 -3.96 -41.59
N TYR A 219 -4.54 -4.21 -40.39
CA TYR A 219 -3.37 -3.54 -39.80
C TYR A 219 -3.34 -2.00 -39.93
N GLN A 220 -4.49 -1.33 -39.73
CA GLN A 220 -4.56 0.13 -39.84
C GLN A 220 -3.58 0.83 -38.87
N PRO A 221 -2.85 1.88 -39.31
CA PRO A 221 -1.78 2.49 -38.52
C PRO A 221 -2.20 2.95 -37.12
N GLU A 222 -3.39 3.51 -36.97
CA GLU A 222 -3.95 3.98 -35.70
C GLU A 222 -4.19 2.83 -34.70
N HIS A 223 -4.54 1.64 -35.18
CA HIS A 223 -4.75 0.47 -34.32
C HIS A 223 -3.42 -0.20 -33.95
N VAL A 224 -2.47 -0.24 -34.89
CA VAL A 224 -1.08 -0.65 -34.60
C VAL A 224 -0.46 0.30 -33.56
N PHE A 225 -0.68 1.61 -33.69
CA PHE A 225 -0.22 2.60 -32.73
C PHE A 225 -0.84 2.37 -31.34
N ALA A 226 -2.15 2.10 -31.27
CA ALA A 226 -2.81 1.77 -30.01
C ALA A 226 -2.23 0.49 -29.37
N LEU A 227 -1.94 -0.54 -30.17
CA LEU A 227 -1.27 -1.77 -29.71
C LEU A 227 0.13 -1.47 -29.15
N MET A 228 0.91 -0.64 -29.85
CA MET A 228 2.24 -0.20 -29.41
C MET A 228 2.19 0.54 -28.07
N GLN A 229 1.24 1.46 -27.89
CA GLN A 229 1.07 2.18 -26.62
C GLN A 229 0.71 1.23 -25.46
N ALA A 230 -0.21 0.28 -25.70
CA ALA A 230 -0.57 -0.72 -24.70
C ALA A 230 0.60 -1.62 -24.32
N LEU A 231 1.35 -2.11 -25.31
CA LEU A 231 2.54 -2.93 -25.10
C LEU A 231 3.63 -2.18 -24.32
N SER A 232 3.91 -0.93 -24.69
CA SER A 232 4.92 -0.10 -24.04
C SER A 232 4.62 0.12 -22.55
N MET A 233 3.37 0.46 -22.23
CA MET A 233 2.95 0.63 -20.83
C MET A 233 3.00 -0.69 -20.06
N TYR A 234 2.56 -1.80 -20.67
CA TYR A 234 2.68 -3.13 -20.06
C TYR A 234 4.14 -3.47 -19.72
N ASP A 235 5.06 -3.33 -20.68
CA ASP A 235 6.48 -3.62 -20.48
C ASP A 235 7.10 -2.71 -19.41
N ALA A 236 6.72 -1.43 -19.38
CA ALA A 236 7.14 -0.49 -18.34
C ALA A 236 6.68 -0.93 -16.94
N TYR A 237 5.42 -1.35 -16.78
CA TYR A 237 4.93 -1.85 -15.49
C TYR A 237 5.61 -3.16 -15.08
N GLN A 238 5.87 -4.08 -16.02
CA GLN A 238 6.65 -5.30 -15.72
C GLN A 238 8.05 -4.97 -15.19
N ALA A 239 8.72 -3.97 -15.76
CA ALA A 239 10.01 -3.51 -15.24
C ALA A 239 9.90 -2.93 -13.82
N GLN A 240 8.87 -2.13 -13.53
CA GLN A 240 8.64 -1.58 -12.19
C GLN A 240 8.32 -2.66 -11.15
N LEU A 241 7.62 -3.73 -11.54
CA LEU A 241 7.36 -4.87 -10.66
C LEU A 241 8.66 -5.54 -10.22
N LEU A 242 9.63 -5.70 -11.13
CA LEU A 242 10.94 -6.27 -10.78
C LEU A 242 11.70 -5.40 -9.77
N VAL A 243 11.63 -4.07 -9.91
CA VAL A 243 12.24 -3.13 -8.95
C VAL A 243 11.57 -3.24 -7.58
N CYS A 244 10.24 -3.34 -7.55
CA CYS A 244 9.51 -3.56 -6.30
C CYS A 244 9.87 -4.90 -5.66
N ASP A 245 9.95 -5.97 -6.44
CA ASP A 245 10.32 -7.31 -5.96
C ASP A 245 11.70 -7.32 -5.31
N GLN A 246 12.67 -6.60 -5.89
CA GLN A 246 14.00 -6.45 -5.30
C GLN A 246 13.96 -5.76 -3.93
N GLN A 247 13.19 -4.68 -3.79
CA GLN A 247 13.05 -3.96 -2.52
C GLN A 247 12.31 -4.80 -1.47
N ILE A 248 11.30 -5.56 -1.87
CA ILE A 248 10.59 -6.49 -0.99
C ILE A 248 11.55 -7.58 -0.50
N ALA A 249 12.35 -8.18 -1.38
CA ALA A 249 13.35 -9.18 -1.00
C ALA A 249 14.37 -8.62 0.00
N GLN A 250 14.88 -7.40 -0.24
CA GLN A 250 15.82 -6.73 0.67
C GLN A 250 15.20 -6.43 2.04
N THR A 251 13.92 -6.07 2.08
CA THR A 251 13.19 -5.81 3.33
C THR A 251 12.95 -7.10 4.10
N LEU A 252 12.61 -8.19 3.42
CA LEU A 252 12.42 -9.51 4.03
C LEU A 252 13.69 -10.04 4.69
N ILE A 253 14.87 -9.81 4.10
CA ILE A 253 16.16 -10.20 4.68
C ILE A 253 16.45 -9.48 6.02
N LYS A 254 15.94 -8.24 6.18
CA LYS A 254 16.17 -7.42 7.37
C LYS A 254 15.21 -7.72 8.51
N LEU A 255 14.13 -8.47 8.26
CA LEU A 255 13.21 -8.83 9.33
C LEU A 255 13.94 -9.72 10.35
N PRO A 256 13.67 -9.55 11.65
CA PRO A 256 14.25 -10.39 12.69
C PRO A 256 13.91 -11.86 12.40
N GLN A 257 14.92 -12.64 12.01
CA GLN A 257 14.79 -14.09 11.92
C GLN A 257 14.91 -14.65 13.34
N GLU A 258 13.82 -14.60 14.11
CA GLU A 258 13.75 -15.25 15.44
C GLU A 258 13.83 -16.79 15.37
N LYS A 259 13.99 -17.36 14.17
CA LYS A 259 14.04 -18.80 13.94
C LYS A 259 15.41 -19.22 13.45
N THR A 260 15.94 -20.26 14.10
CA THR A 260 17.05 -21.05 13.56
C THR A 260 16.64 -21.65 12.22
N LEU A 261 17.46 -21.43 11.19
CA LEU A 261 17.32 -22.06 9.89
C LEU A 261 17.07 -23.57 10.07
N PRO A 262 16.07 -24.15 9.39
CA PRO A 262 15.77 -25.57 9.53
C PRO A 262 16.97 -26.41 9.09
N ALA A 263 17.35 -27.40 9.92
CA ALA A 263 18.45 -28.33 9.63
C ALA A 263 18.17 -29.24 8.42
N GLU A 264 16.89 -29.36 8.04
CA GLU A 264 16.43 -30.14 6.89
C GLU A 264 15.90 -29.21 5.78
N PRO A 265 16.08 -29.60 4.50
CA PRO A 265 15.57 -28.82 3.38
C PRO A 265 14.04 -28.67 3.42
N LEU A 266 13.56 -27.48 3.06
CA LEU A 266 12.13 -27.19 3.08
C LEU A 266 11.33 -28.17 2.23
N PRO A 267 10.15 -28.63 2.70
CA PRO A 267 9.29 -29.51 1.93
C PRO A 267 8.90 -28.84 0.60
N LYS A 268 8.73 -29.65 -0.44
CA LYS A 268 8.33 -29.16 -1.77
C LYS A 268 7.06 -28.30 -1.68
N PRO A 269 6.97 -27.22 -2.48
CA PRO A 269 5.76 -26.40 -2.51
C PRO A 269 4.52 -27.25 -2.76
N ARG A 270 3.43 -26.99 -2.04
CA ARG A 270 2.15 -27.71 -2.23
C ARG A 270 1.49 -27.41 -3.59
N HIS A 271 1.89 -26.33 -4.26
CA HIS A 271 1.40 -25.98 -5.59
C HIS A 271 2.51 -26.16 -6.63
N ASN A 272 2.23 -26.96 -7.67
CA ASN A 272 3.12 -27.17 -8.81
C ASN A 272 2.98 -26.08 -9.89
N THR A 273 2.01 -25.18 -9.77
CA THR A 273 1.77 -24.08 -10.72
C THR A 273 2.25 -22.76 -10.15
N ARG A 274 2.94 -21.98 -10.99
CA ARG A 274 3.31 -20.60 -10.65
C ARG A 274 2.03 -19.79 -10.48
N GLN A 275 1.85 -19.21 -9.29
CA GLN A 275 0.68 -18.37 -9.02
C GLN A 275 0.73 -17.10 -9.90
N PRO A 276 -0.40 -16.65 -10.46
CA PRO A 276 -0.48 -15.36 -11.14
C PRO A 276 0.04 -14.25 -10.22
N ASN A 277 0.82 -13.32 -10.78
CA ASN A 277 1.38 -12.17 -10.06
C ASN A 277 2.30 -12.52 -8.87
N ALA A 278 2.77 -13.77 -8.77
CA ALA A 278 3.75 -14.16 -7.75
C ALA A 278 5.00 -13.26 -7.78
N LEU A 279 5.62 -13.08 -6.62
CA LEU A 279 6.94 -12.44 -6.52
C LEU A 279 7.95 -13.21 -7.37
N ASN A 280 8.91 -12.50 -7.96
CA ASN A 280 9.89 -13.09 -8.86
C ASN A 280 11.08 -13.79 -8.14
N PHE A 281 10.97 -13.99 -6.82
CA PHE A 281 11.93 -14.72 -6.00
C PHE A 281 11.20 -15.69 -5.06
N ASP A 282 11.94 -16.66 -4.52
CA ASP A 282 11.37 -17.59 -3.55
C ASP A 282 11.23 -16.92 -2.18
N VAL A 283 10.00 -16.60 -1.82
CA VAL A 283 9.66 -16.01 -0.52
C VAL A 283 9.90 -17.01 0.61
N ARG A 284 9.73 -18.32 0.35
CA ARG A 284 9.78 -19.35 1.38
C ARG A 284 11.19 -19.44 1.97
N THR A 285 12.22 -19.31 1.15
CA THR A 285 13.60 -19.32 1.64
C THR A 285 13.97 -18.13 2.50
N LEU A 286 13.24 -17.01 2.39
CA LEU A 286 13.52 -15.79 3.16
C LEU A 286 12.74 -15.69 4.47
N LEU A 287 11.65 -16.44 4.61
CA LEU A 287 10.76 -16.42 5.78
C LEU A 287 10.97 -17.58 6.77
N TYR A 288 11.92 -18.48 6.49
CA TYR A 288 12.22 -19.64 7.33
C TYR A 288 13.45 -19.43 8.20
#